data_AF-A0A3P9KMV9-F1
#
_entry.id   AF-A0A3P9KMV9-F1
#
_cell.length_a   1.000
_cell.length_b   1.000
_cell.length_c   1.000
_cell.angle_alpha   90.00
_cell.angle_beta   90.00
_cell.angle_gamma   90.00
#
_symmetry.space_group_name_H-M   'P 1'
#
loop_
_entity.id
_entity.type
_entity.pdbx_description
1 polymer ?
#
loop_
_entity_poly.entity_id
_entity_poly.type
_entity_poly.pdbx_seq_one_letter_code
_entity_poly.pdbx_strand_id
1 'polypeptide(L)'
;MKMLFFAFMLLLCLPAVPARKLRRDSQLIRGSVPHRRLTGHISYNFKSRRRTPRSDDDPGTMTPTDSNADDLPTCLLCVCLIGSVYCEEVSPVISSVPALPKESTYLYARFNKIRKINKKDFADTVTLKRIDLTGNLITEIEEEAFSKLSMLEELSLAENRLVKLPILPTKLSTFNANQNLLKTKGVKANIFKKLTMLANLFLADNLLDAVPNIPESVRILHLQNNNITNVTIDTFCKSDNNYYLRPSLSEVRLDGNPVVLSKYPDSFTCMKVLPVGRYR
;
A
#
# COMPACT_ATOMS: atom_id res chain seq x y z
N MET A 1 24.97 -14.48 -67.42
CA MET A 1 25.53 -14.52 -66.05
C MET A 1 24.36 -14.66 -65.07
N LYS A 2 24.00 -15.91 -64.72
CA LYS A 2 24.11 -16.52 -63.37
C LYS A 2 23.25 -15.78 -62.31
N MET A 3 22.02 -16.20 -61.98
CA MET A 3 21.52 -17.40 -61.24
C MET A 3 21.87 -17.45 -59.74
N LEU A 4 20.82 -17.61 -58.92
CA LEU A 4 20.70 -18.11 -57.53
C LEU A 4 21.34 -17.25 -56.41
N PHE A 5 20.69 -17.04 -55.24
CA PHE A 5 20.26 -18.08 -54.31
C PHE A 5 19.08 -17.69 -53.40
N PHE A 6 18.09 -18.58 -53.37
CA PHE A 6 17.19 -18.89 -52.26
C PHE A 6 17.99 -19.48 -51.08
N ALA A 7 17.62 -19.16 -49.83
CA ALA A 7 17.95 -19.94 -48.64
C ALA A 7 16.69 -19.98 -47.76
N PHE A 8 15.77 -20.92 -47.98
CA PHE A 8 15.69 -22.26 -47.37
C PHE A 8 15.49 -22.24 -45.84
N MET A 9 14.21 -22.20 -45.47
CA MET A 9 13.66 -22.91 -44.32
C MET A 9 14.15 -24.36 -44.30
N LEU A 10 14.82 -24.82 -43.24
CA LEU A 10 14.37 -25.96 -42.43
C LEU A 10 15.35 -26.30 -41.29
N LEU A 11 14.77 -26.42 -40.09
CA LEU A 11 15.01 -27.40 -39.02
C LEU A 11 16.44 -27.60 -38.47
N LEU A 12 16.57 -27.36 -37.15
CA LEU A 12 17.11 -28.39 -36.27
C LEU A 12 16.12 -28.66 -35.12
N CYS A 13 15.67 -29.92 -35.11
CA CYS A 13 14.83 -30.55 -34.11
C CYS A 13 15.56 -30.69 -32.78
N LEU A 14 14.83 -30.41 -31.70
CA LEU A 14 15.10 -30.92 -30.36
C LEU A 14 14.76 -32.41 -30.29
N PRO A 15 15.61 -33.28 -29.74
CA PRO A 15 15.17 -34.59 -29.29
C PRO A 15 14.54 -34.45 -27.90
N ALA A 16 13.22 -34.67 -27.85
CA ALA A 16 12.50 -34.95 -26.62
C ALA A 16 12.83 -36.38 -26.16
N VAL A 17 13.29 -36.53 -24.91
CA VAL A 17 13.41 -37.82 -24.21
C VAL A 17 12.27 -37.92 -23.18
N PRO A 18 11.54 -39.06 -23.09
CA PRO A 18 10.25 -39.11 -22.39
C PRO A 18 10.29 -39.72 -20.98
N ALA A 19 9.21 -39.37 -20.25
CA ALA A 19 8.49 -40.13 -19.21
C ALA A 19 9.02 -40.16 -17.76
N ARG A 20 8.15 -39.76 -16.81
CA ARG A 20 7.32 -40.73 -16.06
C ARG A 20 6.21 -40.07 -15.22
N LYS A 21 5.22 -40.91 -14.97
CA LYS A 21 3.85 -40.69 -14.49
C LYS A 21 3.79 -40.50 -12.96
N LEU A 22 2.80 -39.71 -12.54
CA LEU A 22 2.29 -39.49 -11.19
C LEU A 22 1.90 -40.80 -10.45
N ARG A 23 2.37 -41.02 -9.20
CA ARG A 23 1.53 -41.30 -8.00
C ARG A 23 2.31 -41.65 -6.72
N ARG A 24 1.71 -41.18 -5.62
CA ARG A 24 1.56 -41.72 -4.25
C ARG A 24 2.62 -41.44 -3.17
N ASP A 25 2.10 -40.74 -2.16
CA ASP A 25 2.20 -40.99 -0.73
C ASP A 25 3.54 -40.74 -0.04
N SER A 26 3.58 -39.64 0.71
CA SER A 26 4.40 -39.54 1.92
C SER A 26 3.64 -38.69 2.94
N GLN A 27 2.71 -39.35 3.63
CA GLN A 27 2.37 -38.97 5.00
C GLN A 27 3.64 -39.10 5.84
N LEU A 28 4.03 -38.05 6.57
CA LEU A 28 5.00 -38.19 7.64
C LEU A 28 4.28 -38.09 8.98
N ILE A 29 4.62 -39.08 9.78
CA ILE A 29 3.90 -39.61 10.93
C ILE A 29 4.15 -38.75 12.16
N ARG A 30 3.07 -38.60 12.95
CA ARG A 30 3.05 -38.12 14.32
C ARG A 30 3.90 -39.07 15.19
N GLY A 31 5.05 -38.60 15.66
CA GLY A 31 5.90 -39.30 16.62
C GLY A 31 6.01 -38.49 17.91
N SER A 32 5.41 -38.99 18.98
CA SER A 32 5.38 -38.38 20.31
C SER A 32 6.32 -39.11 21.29
N VAL A 33 6.89 -38.32 22.24
CA VAL A 33 7.35 -38.67 23.62
C VAL A 33 8.82 -39.18 23.80
N PRO A 34 9.54 -38.97 24.95
CA PRO A 34 9.38 -38.06 26.10
C PRO A 34 10.59 -37.16 26.47
N HIS A 35 10.28 -36.19 27.33
CA HIS A 35 11.06 -35.56 28.40
C HIS A 35 12.33 -36.30 28.92
N ARG A 36 13.48 -35.60 28.95
CA ARG A 36 14.47 -35.73 30.03
C ARG A 36 15.38 -34.51 30.11
N ARG A 37 15.43 -33.93 31.32
CA ARG A 37 16.39 -32.92 31.77
C ARG A 37 17.82 -33.45 31.63
N LEU A 38 18.75 -32.60 31.21
CA LEU A 38 20.16 -32.69 31.57
C LEU A 38 20.73 -31.28 31.70
N THR A 39 21.07 -30.98 32.95
CA THR A 39 21.87 -29.85 33.43
C THR A 39 23.25 -29.83 32.80
N GLY A 40 23.73 -28.65 32.39
CA GLY A 40 25.09 -28.47 31.89
C GLY A 40 25.51 -27.00 31.95
N HIS A 41 26.21 -26.64 33.02
CA HIS A 41 26.88 -25.36 33.23
C HIS A 41 27.94 -25.08 32.16
N ILE A 42 27.97 -23.87 31.61
CA ILE A 42 29.22 -23.23 31.16
C ILE A 42 29.31 -21.86 31.83
N SER A 43 30.28 -21.78 32.75
CA SER A 43 30.64 -20.62 33.55
C SER A 43 31.70 -19.81 32.81
N TYR A 44 31.47 -18.52 32.55
CA TYR A 44 32.54 -17.58 32.26
C TYR A 44 32.86 -16.79 33.54
N ASN A 45 34.02 -17.10 34.10
CA ASN A 45 34.63 -16.41 35.23
C ASN A 45 35.06 -14.99 34.84
N PHE A 46 34.60 -13.98 35.56
CA PHE A 46 35.37 -12.75 35.77
C PHE A 46 35.55 -12.49 37.26
N LYS A 47 36.80 -12.30 37.65
CA LYS A 47 37.29 -12.34 39.03
C LYS A 47 36.83 -11.14 39.87
N SER A 48 36.55 -11.48 41.13
CA SER A 48 36.24 -10.65 42.29
C SER A 48 37.27 -9.57 42.62
N ARG A 49 36.78 -8.38 42.99
CA ARG A 49 37.33 -7.59 44.11
C ARG A 49 36.19 -7.20 45.06
N ARG A 50 36.16 -7.81 46.25
CA ARG A 50 35.32 -7.39 47.38
C ARG A 50 35.91 -6.15 48.04
N ARG A 51 35.03 -5.19 48.39
CA ARG A 51 35.02 -4.47 49.68
C ARG A 51 33.56 -4.07 49.98
N THR A 52 33.10 -4.40 51.18
CA THR A 52 31.87 -3.92 51.87
C THR A 52 32.33 -3.24 53.17
N PRO A 53 31.52 -2.47 53.95
CA PRO A 53 30.04 -2.49 54.00
C PRO A 53 29.29 -1.15 54.29
N ARG A 54 27.94 -1.27 54.34
CA ARG A 54 26.87 -0.39 54.89
C ARG A 54 26.42 0.78 53.97
N SER A 55 25.14 1.12 53.86
CA SER A 55 23.93 0.88 54.68
C SER A 55 22.66 0.93 53.80
N ASP A 56 21.64 0.17 54.21
CA ASP A 56 20.19 0.38 54.08
C ASP A 56 19.64 1.09 52.84
N ASP A 57 18.88 0.35 51.99
CA ASP A 57 17.56 0.77 51.51
C ASP A 57 16.83 -0.36 50.73
N ASP A 58 15.51 -0.37 50.93
CA ASP A 58 14.40 -1.22 50.48
C ASP A 58 14.50 -1.92 49.09
N PRO A 59 14.11 -3.21 48.92
CA PRO A 59 14.08 -3.85 47.61
C PRO A 59 12.75 -3.54 46.88
N GLY A 60 12.76 -2.48 46.08
CA GLY A 60 11.78 -2.27 45.03
C GLY A 60 11.88 -3.36 43.96
N THR A 61 10.81 -4.13 43.81
CA THR A 61 10.58 -5.14 42.78
C THR A 61 10.83 -4.57 41.37
N MET A 62 11.95 -4.92 40.73
CA MET A 62 12.13 -4.67 39.29
C MET A 62 11.34 -5.71 38.50
N THR A 63 10.13 -5.34 38.09
CA THR A 63 9.43 -5.99 36.99
C THR A 63 10.21 -5.75 35.69
N PRO A 64 10.38 -6.75 34.80
CA PRO A 64 10.94 -6.50 33.48
C PRO A 64 9.92 -5.64 32.72
N THR A 65 10.26 -4.37 32.51
CA THR A 65 9.47 -3.50 31.64
C THR A 65 9.56 -4.05 30.23
N ASP A 66 8.44 -4.51 29.69
CA ASP A 66 8.27 -4.72 28.25
C ASP A 66 8.77 -3.46 27.54
N SER A 67 9.92 -3.55 26.87
CA SER A 67 10.45 -2.46 26.08
C SER A 67 9.51 -2.27 24.89
N ASN A 68 8.61 -1.29 24.98
CA ASN A 68 7.70 -0.93 23.90
C ASN A 68 8.53 -0.65 22.63
N ALA A 69 8.16 -1.31 21.53
CA ALA A 69 8.79 -1.12 20.23
C ALA A 69 8.77 0.36 19.78
N ASP A 70 7.81 1.15 20.27
CA ASP A 70 7.65 2.55 19.91
C ASP A 70 8.80 3.46 20.41
N ASP A 71 9.60 3.04 21.40
CA ASP A 71 10.74 3.82 21.93
C ASP A 71 12.09 3.45 21.28
N LEU A 72 12.12 2.43 20.42
CA LEU A 72 13.35 1.99 19.78
C LEU A 72 13.67 2.86 18.56
N PRO A 73 14.95 3.22 18.30
CA PRO A 73 15.31 3.95 17.10
C PRO A 73 14.77 3.22 15.85
N THR A 74 14.10 3.96 14.96
CA THR A 74 13.46 3.40 13.76
C THR A 74 14.42 2.55 12.94
N CYS A 75 15.68 2.94 12.81
CA CYS A 75 16.70 2.21 12.04
C CYS A 75 17.29 0.99 12.78
N LEU A 76 16.86 0.71 14.00
CA LEU A 76 17.16 -0.52 14.72
C LEU A 76 16.06 -1.57 14.52
N LEU A 77 14.80 -1.13 14.36
CA LEU A 77 13.65 -2.00 14.02
C LEU A 77 13.50 -2.22 12.52
N CYS A 78 13.86 -1.20 11.75
CA CYS A 78 13.70 -1.15 10.31
C CYS A 78 15.05 -1.01 9.62
N VAL A 79 15.08 -1.28 8.32
CA VAL A 79 16.28 -1.11 7.50
C VAL A 79 16.29 0.30 6.90
N CYS A 80 17.26 1.13 7.29
CA CYS A 80 17.46 2.47 6.75
C CYS A 80 18.61 2.47 5.73
N LEU A 81 18.32 2.81 4.47
CA LEU A 81 19.29 2.84 3.37
C LEU A 81 19.10 4.10 2.54
N ILE A 82 20.10 4.98 2.52
CA ILE A 82 20.19 6.13 1.60
C ILE A 82 18.86 6.91 1.53
N GLY A 83 18.39 7.41 2.67
CA GLY A 83 17.12 8.16 2.76
C GLY A 83 15.85 7.31 2.59
N SER A 84 15.95 5.99 2.50
CA SER A 84 14.81 5.08 2.47
C SER A 84 14.68 4.34 3.80
N VAL A 85 13.46 4.18 4.30
CA VAL A 85 13.15 3.42 5.52
C VAL A 85 12.25 2.25 5.14
N TYR A 86 12.72 1.03 5.37
CA TYR A 86 12.02 -0.23 5.08
C TYR A 86 11.63 -0.91 6.39
N CYS A 87 10.35 -0.84 6.73
CA CYS A 87 9.70 -1.42 7.90
C CYS A 87 8.62 -2.42 7.48
N GLU A 88 8.94 -3.41 6.64
CA GLU A 88 7.96 -4.41 6.20
C GLU A 88 7.88 -5.56 7.20
N GLU A 89 6.68 -5.86 7.71
CA GLU A 89 6.42 -6.99 8.61
C GLU A 89 7.42 -7.12 9.78
N VAL A 90 7.70 -6.00 10.46
CA VAL A 90 8.76 -5.98 11.49
C VAL A 90 8.32 -6.71 12.77
N SER A 91 9.31 -7.28 13.47
CA SER A 91 9.14 -7.94 14.77
C SER A 91 10.13 -7.33 15.78
N PRO A 92 9.66 -6.69 16.87
CA PRO A 92 8.27 -6.59 17.32
C PRO A 92 7.38 -5.77 16.38
N VAL A 93 6.09 -6.11 16.37
CA VAL A 93 5.10 -5.51 15.47
C VAL A 93 4.86 -4.05 15.84
N ILE A 94 5.01 -3.15 14.85
CA ILE A 94 4.73 -1.73 15.04
C ILE A 94 3.23 -1.42 14.90
N SER A 95 2.73 -0.61 15.81
CA SER A 95 1.31 -0.20 15.90
C SER A 95 1.07 1.28 15.59
N SER A 96 2.16 2.04 15.43
CA SER A 96 2.21 3.46 15.14
C SER A 96 3.22 3.74 14.03
N VAL A 97 3.15 4.93 13.41
CA VAL A 97 4.17 5.36 12.45
C VAL A 97 5.47 5.63 13.22
N PRO A 98 6.59 4.97 12.90
CA PRO A 98 7.83 5.14 13.64
C PRO A 98 8.46 6.51 13.37
N ALA A 99 9.24 7.03 14.32
CA ALA A 99 9.89 8.33 14.19
C ALA A 99 10.93 8.34 13.06
N LEU A 100 10.61 8.99 11.95
CA LEU A 100 11.45 8.96 10.75
C LEU A 100 12.64 9.93 10.85
N PRO A 101 13.81 9.56 10.29
CA PRO A 101 14.87 10.52 10.03
C PRO A 101 14.36 11.68 9.15
N LYS A 102 14.73 12.92 9.47
CA LYS A 102 14.24 14.14 8.77
C LYS A 102 14.45 14.11 7.25
N GLU A 103 15.55 13.48 6.82
CA GLU A 103 15.94 13.41 5.40
C GLU A 103 15.43 12.16 4.69
N SER A 104 14.45 11.48 5.28
CA SER A 104 13.80 10.33 4.66
C SER A 104 13.03 10.76 3.42
N THR A 105 13.40 10.17 2.29
CA THR A 105 12.76 10.36 0.98
C THR A 105 11.70 9.28 0.71
N TYR A 106 11.88 8.07 1.23
CA TYR A 106 10.97 6.95 0.98
C TYR A 106 10.65 6.20 2.28
N LEU A 107 9.37 5.94 2.52
CA LEU A 107 8.91 5.06 3.60
C LEU A 107 8.15 3.88 3.02
N TYR A 108 8.56 2.67 3.40
CA TYR A 108 7.86 1.42 3.13
C TYR A 108 7.56 0.74 4.46
N ALA A 109 6.34 0.87 4.97
CA ALA A 109 5.91 0.31 6.25
C ALA A 109 4.71 -0.63 6.08
N ARG A 110 4.85 -1.59 5.17
CA ARG A 110 3.80 -2.53 4.75
C ARG A 110 3.57 -3.65 5.77
N PHE A 111 2.35 -4.17 5.76
CA PHE A 111 1.96 -5.39 6.48
C PHE A 111 2.20 -5.34 8.00
N ASN A 112 2.15 -4.15 8.61
CA ASN A 112 2.22 -3.97 10.07
C ASN A 112 0.81 -3.86 10.69
N LYS A 113 0.73 -3.29 11.90
CA LYS A 113 -0.53 -3.12 12.63
C LYS A 113 -0.79 -1.65 12.96
N ILE A 114 -0.36 -0.74 12.09
CA ILE A 114 -0.58 0.71 12.27
C ILE A 114 -2.08 0.99 12.21
N ARG A 115 -2.62 1.69 13.22
CA ARG A 115 -4.06 1.95 13.36
C ARG A 115 -4.47 3.39 13.09
N LYS A 116 -3.58 4.34 13.38
CA LYS A 116 -3.85 5.77 13.30
C LYS A 116 -2.63 6.50 12.77
N ILE A 117 -2.86 7.53 11.97
CA ILE A 117 -1.84 8.50 11.56
C ILE A 117 -2.22 9.86 12.13
N ASN A 118 -1.31 10.43 12.92
CA ASN A 118 -1.46 11.74 13.54
C ASN A 118 -0.74 12.82 12.74
N LYS A 119 -1.10 14.09 12.99
CA LYS A 119 -0.49 15.27 12.37
C LYS A 119 1.02 15.37 12.58
N LYS A 120 1.51 14.87 13.71
CA LYS A 120 2.94 14.92 14.07
C LYS A 120 3.79 13.85 13.37
N ASP A 121 3.19 12.76 12.91
CA ASP A 121 3.92 11.57 12.46
C ASP A 121 4.81 11.86 11.23
N PHE A 122 4.39 12.82 10.39
CA PHE A 122 5.10 13.24 9.18
C PHE A 122 5.47 14.73 9.17
N ALA A 123 5.39 15.41 10.31
CA ALA A 123 5.53 16.87 10.38
C ALA A 123 6.94 17.36 10.00
N ASP A 124 7.97 16.59 10.34
CA ASP A 124 9.38 16.96 10.16
C ASP A 124 10.04 16.32 8.93
N THR A 125 9.34 15.45 8.20
CA THR A 125 9.86 14.73 7.03
C THR A 125 9.33 15.30 5.72
N VAL A 126 9.59 16.58 5.48
CA VAL A 126 9.08 17.31 4.29
C VAL A 126 9.69 16.82 2.97
N THR A 127 10.76 16.05 3.04
CA THR A 127 11.52 15.49 1.90
C THR A 127 10.92 14.19 1.35
N LEU A 128 9.92 13.61 2.02
CA LEU A 128 9.27 12.38 1.57
C LEU A 128 8.61 12.54 0.20
N LYS A 129 8.95 11.61 -0.70
CA LYS A 129 8.38 11.48 -2.04
C LYS A 129 7.43 10.31 -2.19
N ARG A 130 7.67 9.21 -1.46
CA ARG A 130 6.78 8.04 -1.44
C ARG A 130 6.53 7.58 -0.02
N ILE A 131 5.26 7.30 0.28
CA ILE A 131 4.82 6.61 1.48
C ILE A 131 3.99 5.40 1.07
N ASP A 132 4.39 4.23 1.55
CA ASP A 132 3.64 2.99 1.38
C ASP A 132 3.28 2.37 2.73
N LEU A 133 1.98 2.40 3.04
CA LEU A 133 1.39 1.88 4.26
C LEU A 133 0.40 0.74 3.96
N THR A 134 0.61 0.04 2.85
CA THR A 134 -0.26 -1.04 2.40
C THR A 134 -0.36 -2.16 3.43
N GLY A 135 -1.55 -2.73 3.63
CA GLY A 135 -1.74 -3.91 4.48
C GLY A 135 -1.65 -3.62 5.98
N ASN A 136 -2.02 -2.41 6.40
CA ASN A 136 -2.08 -2.03 7.82
C ASN A 136 -3.53 -2.10 8.35
N LEU A 137 -3.77 -1.56 9.54
CA LEU A 137 -5.08 -1.53 10.18
C LEU A 137 -5.59 -0.09 10.34
N ILE A 138 -5.21 0.81 9.43
CA ILE A 138 -5.46 2.24 9.58
C ILE A 138 -6.96 2.50 9.45
N THR A 139 -7.56 3.01 10.53
CA THR A 139 -8.97 3.41 10.59
C THR A 139 -9.15 4.93 10.60
N GLU A 140 -8.14 5.65 11.09
CA GLU A 140 -8.19 7.10 11.25
C GLU A 140 -6.90 7.76 10.78
N ILE A 141 -7.05 8.83 10.00
CA ILE A 141 -5.97 9.74 9.63
C ILE A 141 -6.45 11.15 9.99
N GLU A 142 -5.64 11.88 10.76
CA GLU A 142 -5.92 13.27 11.06
C GLU A 142 -5.90 14.12 9.79
N GLU A 143 -6.80 15.12 9.71
CA GLU A 143 -7.10 15.81 8.45
C GLU A 143 -5.89 16.46 7.78
N GLU A 144 -4.93 16.93 8.58
CA GLU A 144 -3.71 17.60 8.12
C GLU A 144 -2.44 16.73 8.23
N ALA A 145 -2.58 15.41 8.40
CA ALA A 145 -1.44 14.51 8.60
C ALA A 145 -0.38 14.56 7.49
N PHE A 146 -0.81 14.82 6.25
CA PHE A 146 0.09 14.90 5.10
C PHE A 146 0.34 16.35 4.63
N SER A 147 -0.20 17.35 5.33
CA SER A 147 -0.22 18.75 4.87
C SER A 147 1.17 19.37 4.62
N LYS A 148 2.19 18.90 5.34
CA LYS A 148 3.58 19.37 5.23
C LYS A 148 4.39 18.67 4.15
N LEU A 149 3.88 17.58 3.58
CA LEU A 149 4.58 16.75 2.61
C LEU A 149 4.48 17.34 1.19
N SER A 150 5.15 18.47 0.99
CA SER A 150 5.10 19.24 -0.26
C SER A 150 5.79 18.54 -1.44
N MET A 151 6.60 17.52 -1.17
CA MET A 151 7.31 16.72 -2.18
C MET A 151 6.68 15.34 -2.40
N LEU A 152 5.56 15.02 -1.74
CA LEU A 152 4.94 13.69 -1.85
C LEU A 152 4.32 13.50 -3.22
N GLU A 153 4.88 12.56 -3.96
CA GLU A 153 4.46 12.17 -5.31
C GLU A 153 3.58 10.92 -5.26
N GLU A 154 3.82 10.02 -4.31
CA GLU A 154 3.14 8.73 -4.24
C GLU A 154 2.70 8.37 -2.82
N LEU A 155 1.42 8.01 -2.69
CA LEU A 155 0.85 7.58 -1.42
C LEU A 155 0.01 6.31 -1.63
N SER A 156 0.42 5.22 -0.98
CA SER A 156 -0.37 4.00 -0.88
C SER A 156 -0.91 3.80 0.53
N LEU A 157 -2.23 3.78 0.62
CA LEU A 157 -3.04 3.41 1.79
C LEU A 157 -3.91 2.18 1.49
N ALA A 158 -3.50 1.37 0.50
CA ALA A 158 -4.25 0.19 0.10
C ALA A 158 -4.35 -0.83 1.24
N GLU A 159 -5.37 -1.68 1.20
CA GLU A 159 -5.55 -2.77 2.18
C GLU A 159 -5.56 -2.27 3.63
N ASN A 160 -6.40 -1.27 3.89
CA ASN A 160 -6.60 -0.67 5.21
C ASN A 160 -8.09 -0.66 5.57
N ARG A 161 -8.49 0.12 6.57
CA ARG A 161 -9.88 0.17 7.08
C ARG A 161 -10.42 1.59 7.06
N LEU A 162 -9.99 2.40 6.10
CA LEU A 162 -10.37 3.80 6.00
C LEU A 162 -11.83 3.94 5.60
N VAL A 163 -12.57 4.75 6.36
CA VAL A 163 -13.95 5.15 6.06
C VAL A 163 -14.03 6.57 5.48
N LYS A 164 -12.98 7.37 5.65
CA LYS A 164 -12.85 8.74 5.16
C LYS A 164 -11.42 9.03 4.72
N LEU A 165 -11.26 9.93 3.75
CA LEU A 165 -9.95 10.39 3.29
C LEU A 165 -9.55 11.72 3.96
N PRO A 166 -8.25 11.91 4.29
CA PRO A 166 -7.71 13.17 4.80
C PRO A 166 -7.46 14.17 3.66
N ILE A 167 -6.94 15.37 3.97
CA ILE A 167 -6.47 16.28 2.92
C ILE A 167 -5.21 15.68 2.28
N LEU A 168 -5.24 15.59 0.94
CA LEU A 168 -4.16 15.02 0.16
C LEU A 168 -3.15 16.09 -0.31
N PRO A 169 -1.84 15.80 -0.34
CA PRO A 169 -0.83 16.72 -0.88
C PRO A 169 -1.02 16.98 -2.37
N THR A 170 -0.83 18.24 -2.79
CA THR A 170 -1.13 18.70 -4.16
C THR A 170 -0.17 18.17 -5.23
N LYS A 171 1.00 17.67 -4.84
CA LYS A 171 2.02 17.12 -5.75
C LYS A 171 1.87 15.64 -6.05
N LEU A 172 0.85 14.97 -5.48
CA LEU A 172 0.61 13.56 -5.75
C LEU A 172 0.40 13.30 -7.25
N SER A 173 1.17 12.35 -7.76
CA SER A 173 1.03 11.76 -9.10
C SER A 173 0.28 10.42 -9.04
N THR A 174 0.44 9.67 -7.93
CA THR A 174 -0.22 8.39 -7.70
C THR A 174 -0.83 8.34 -6.31
N PHE A 175 -2.12 8.02 -6.25
CA PHE A 175 -2.82 7.76 -4.99
C PHE A 175 -3.53 6.41 -5.06
N ASN A 176 -3.19 5.53 -4.12
CA ASN A 176 -3.79 4.22 -4.00
C ASN A 176 -4.49 4.07 -2.64
N ALA A 177 -5.82 3.91 -2.66
CA ALA A 177 -6.62 3.55 -1.50
C ALA A 177 -7.57 2.38 -1.82
N ASN A 178 -7.12 1.45 -2.67
CA ASN A 178 -7.82 0.20 -2.94
C ASN A 178 -8.07 -0.58 -1.64
N GLN A 179 -9.10 -1.44 -1.62
CA GLN A 179 -9.37 -2.36 -0.51
C GLN A 179 -9.46 -1.62 0.84
N ASN A 180 -10.39 -0.67 0.90
CA ASN A 180 -10.74 0.08 2.10
C ASN A 180 -12.26 0.03 2.30
N LEU A 181 -12.79 0.83 3.23
CA LEU A 181 -14.21 0.90 3.56
C LEU A 181 -14.80 2.26 3.15
N LEU A 182 -14.25 2.89 2.11
CA LEU A 182 -14.63 4.24 1.70
C LEU A 182 -16.02 4.23 1.10
N LYS A 183 -16.90 5.04 1.68
CA LYS A 183 -18.19 5.41 1.09
C LYS A 183 -18.07 6.78 0.44
N THR A 184 -18.95 7.11 -0.50
CA THR A 184 -18.93 8.43 -1.17
C THR A 184 -18.99 9.59 -0.16
N LYS A 185 -19.71 9.45 0.96
CA LYS A 185 -19.74 10.45 2.05
C LYS A 185 -18.38 10.67 2.74
N GLY A 186 -17.51 9.67 2.73
CA GLY A 186 -16.15 9.74 3.28
C GLY A 186 -15.14 10.38 2.33
N VAL A 187 -15.53 10.62 1.07
CA VAL A 187 -14.71 11.25 0.04
C VAL A 187 -15.29 12.64 -0.25
N LYS A 188 -14.68 13.69 0.32
CA LYS A 188 -15.15 15.07 0.12
C LYS A 188 -15.17 15.40 -1.38
N ALA A 189 -16.24 16.04 -1.86
CA ALA A 189 -16.47 16.30 -3.30
C ALA A 189 -15.32 17.03 -4.02
N ASN A 190 -14.50 17.81 -3.30
CA ASN A 190 -13.39 18.59 -3.85
C ASN A 190 -12.01 18.06 -3.47
N ILE A 191 -11.91 16.86 -2.88
CA ILE A 191 -10.64 16.34 -2.35
C ILE A 191 -9.56 16.19 -3.43
N PHE A 192 -9.94 15.75 -4.64
CA PHE A 192 -9.01 15.57 -5.75
C PHE A 192 -8.89 16.81 -6.65
N LYS A 193 -9.75 17.84 -6.46
CA LYS A 193 -9.86 19.00 -7.36
C LYS A 193 -8.54 19.76 -7.53
N LYS A 194 -7.73 19.85 -6.47
CA LYS A 194 -6.44 20.55 -6.46
C LYS A 194 -5.25 19.67 -6.88
N LEU A 195 -5.46 18.38 -7.12
CA LEU A 195 -4.40 17.43 -7.46
C LEU A 195 -4.12 17.43 -8.97
N THR A 196 -3.60 18.55 -9.47
CA THR A 196 -3.40 18.78 -10.91
C THR A 196 -2.29 17.92 -11.53
N MET A 197 -1.51 17.21 -10.71
CA MET A 197 -0.47 16.29 -11.15
C MET A 197 -0.90 14.82 -11.03
N LEU A 198 -2.09 14.54 -10.49
CA LEU A 198 -2.55 13.18 -10.24
C LEU A 198 -2.84 12.46 -11.56
N ALA A 199 -2.06 11.44 -11.86
CA ALA A 199 -2.19 10.61 -13.06
C ALA A 199 -2.89 9.28 -12.75
N ASN A 200 -2.61 8.70 -11.58
CA ASN A 200 -3.10 7.38 -11.21
C ASN A 200 -3.95 7.47 -9.94
N LEU A 201 -5.21 7.08 -10.04
CA LEU A 201 -6.14 7.06 -8.91
C LEU A 201 -6.76 5.66 -8.77
N PHE A 202 -6.45 5.01 -7.67
CA PHE A 202 -6.92 3.66 -7.37
C PHE A 202 -7.83 3.68 -6.14
N LEU A 203 -9.11 3.36 -6.35
CA LEU A 203 -10.18 3.32 -5.35
C LEU A 203 -11.04 2.05 -5.49
N ALA A 204 -10.48 0.99 -6.07
CA ALA A 204 -11.13 -0.29 -6.24
C ALA A 204 -11.42 -0.97 -4.89
N ASP A 205 -12.36 -1.91 -4.87
CA ASP A 205 -12.68 -2.73 -3.69
C ASP A 205 -13.01 -1.84 -2.47
N ASN A 206 -13.97 -0.94 -2.65
CA ASN A 206 -14.46 -0.01 -1.64
C ASN A 206 -16.00 -0.06 -1.62
N LEU A 207 -16.64 0.90 -0.96
CA LEU A 207 -18.09 1.00 -0.79
C LEU A 207 -18.63 2.30 -1.42
N LEU A 208 -18.01 2.78 -2.51
CA LEU A 208 -18.41 4.01 -3.17
C LEU A 208 -19.74 3.80 -3.92
N ASP A 209 -20.70 4.69 -3.69
CA ASP A 209 -22.02 4.66 -4.35
C ASP A 209 -22.06 5.50 -5.64
N ALA A 210 -21.05 6.36 -5.83
CA ALA A 210 -20.90 7.24 -6.98
C ALA A 210 -19.41 7.51 -7.25
N VAL A 211 -19.11 7.83 -8.51
CA VAL A 211 -17.77 8.25 -8.96
C VAL A 211 -17.44 9.61 -8.32
N PRO A 212 -16.28 9.77 -7.64
CA PRO A 212 -15.86 11.06 -7.10
C PRO A 212 -15.44 12.03 -8.21
N ASN A 213 -15.44 13.33 -7.93
CA ASN A 213 -14.95 14.33 -8.89
C ASN A 213 -13.45 14.15 -9.12
N ILE A 214 -13.10 13.74 -10.34
CA ILE A 214 -11.72 13.43 -10.75
C ILE A 214 -11.07 14.57 -11.53
N PRO A 215 -9.81 14.94 -11.26
CA PRO A 215 -9.13 16.03 -11.95
C PRO A 215 -8.81 15.67 -13.42
N GLU A 216 -8.62 16.70 -14.25
CA GLU A 216 -8.30 16.59 -15.68
C GLU A 216 -6.99 15.81 -15.96
N SER A 217 -6.10 15.77 -14.99
CA SER A 217 -4.80 15.12 -15.09
C SER A 217 -4.86 13.58 -15.03
N VAL A 218 -5.96 13.01 -14.53
CA VAL A 218 -6.08 11.57 -14.32
C VAL A 218 -6.03 10.83 -15.66
N ARG A 219 -5.18 9.80 -15.69
CA ARG A 219 -4.99 8.91 -16.83
C ARG A 219 -5.55 7.52 -16.56
N ILE A 220 -5.27 6.99 -15.37
CA ILE A 220 -5.72 5.66 -14.94
C ILE A 220 -6.63 5.83 -13.74
N LEU A 221 -7.85 5.32 -13.87
CA LEU A 221 -8.86 5.34 -12.82
C LEU A 221 -9.41 3.94 -12.57
N HIS A 222 -9.18 3.42 -11.37
CA HIS A 222 -9.71 2.13 -10.94
C HIS A 222 -10.78 2.33 -9.88
N LEU A 223 -12.00 1.92 -10.21
CA LEU A 223 -13.19 1.99 -9.36
C LEU A 223 -13.94 0.64 -9.33
N GLN A 224 -13.30 -0.43 -9.80
CA GLN A 224 -13.92 -1.75 -9.82
C GLN A 224 -14.31 -2.23 -8.43
N ASN A 225 -15.32 -3.11 -8.35
CA ASN A 225 -15.81 -3.69 -7.09
C ASN A 225 -16.19 -2.63 -6.05
N ASN A 226 -17.04 -1.68 -6.47
CA ASN A 226 -17.68 -0.71 -5.59
C ASN A 226 -19.22 -0.87 -5.67
N ASN A 227 -19.97 0.04 -5.07
CA ASN A 227 -21.43 0.07 -5.11
C ASN A 227 -21.97 1.17 -6.07
N ILE A 228 -21.23 1.52 -7.12
CA ILE A 228 -21.62 2.63 -8.01
C ILE A 228 -22.85 2.22 -8.81
N THR A 229 -23.97 2.91 -8.59
CA THR A 229 -25.24 2.58 -9.26
C THR A 229 -25.52 3.44 -10.49
N ASN A 230 -25.09 4.70 -10.45
CA ASN A 230 -25.43 5.69 -11.48
C ASN A 230 -24.19 6.48 -11.91
N VAL A 231 -24.18 6.90 -13.17
CA VAL A 231 -23.24 7.85 -13.77
C VAL A 231 -24.07 8.96 -14.41
N THR A 232 -23.56 10.19 -14.40
CA THR A 232 -24.20 11.37 -15.01
C THR A 232 -23.39 11.87 -16.20
N ILE A 233 -23.98 12.72 -17.05
CA ILE A 233 -23.28 13.32 -18.19
C ILE A 233 -22.01 14.06 -17.76
N ASP A 234 -22.01 14.64 -16.56
CA ASP A 234 -20.90 15.39 -15.98
C ASP A 234 -19.91 14.54 -15.15
N THR A 235 -20.11 13.22 -15.08
CA THR A 235 -19.22 12.37 -14.28
C THR A 235 -17.81 12.30 -14.87
N PHE A 236 -17.71 12.16 -16.19
CA PHE A 236 -16.43 12.15 -16.91
C PHE A 236 -16.28 13.29 -17.90
N CYS A 237 -17.40 13.73 -18.49
CA CYS A 237 -17.49 14.80 -19.47
C CYS A 237 -18.01 16.11 -18.84
N LYS A 238 -18.19 17.15 -19.66
CA LYS A 238 -18.79 18.42 -19.23
C LYS A 238 -19.97 18.75 -20.14
N SER A 239 -21.17 18.81 -19.59
CA SER A 239 -22.39 19.06 -20.35
C SER A 239 -22.46 20.49 -20.91
N ASP A 240 -21.68 21.41 -20.36
CA ASP A 240 -21.60 22.81 -20.81
C ASP A 240 -20.76 23.00 -22.08
N ASN A 241 -20.02 21.98 -22.51
CA ASN A 241 -19.11 22.06 -23.64
C ASN A 241 -19.15 20.79 -24.52
N ASN A 242 -19.88 20.87 -25.62
CA ASN A 242 -20.00 19.78 -26.60
C ASN A 242 -18.69 19.38 -27.29
N TYR A 243 -17.65 20.21 -27.23
CA TYR A 243 -16.32 19.93 -27.77
C TYR A 243 -15.33 19.48 -26.70
N TYR A 244 -15.78 19.30 -25.45
CA TYR A 244 -14.92 18.85 -24.38
C TYR A 244 -14.44 17.43 -24.67
N LEU A 245 -13.12 17.28 -24.71
CA LEU A 245 -12.45 15.99 -24.83
C LEU A 245 -11.55 15.80 -23.62
N ARG A 246 -11.47 14.55 -23.16
CA ARG A 246 -10.63 14.13 -22.05
C ARG A 246 -9.57 13.14 -22.52
N PRO A 247 -8.59 13.59 -23.33
CA PRO A 247 -7.65 12.69 -24.01
C PRO A 247 -6.66 12.03 -23.05
N SER A 248 -6.45 12.59 -21.87
CA SER A 248 -5.54 12.05 -20.84
C SER A 248 -6.07 10.75 -20.24
N LEU A 249 -7.41 10.62 -20.12
CA LEU A 249 -8.06 9.50 -19.47
C LEU A 249 -7.99 8.26 -20.39
N SER A 250 -7.00 7.41 -20.12
CA SER A 250 -6.61 6.27 -20.95
C SER A 250 -7.12 4.93 -20.44
N GLU A 251 -7.52 4.85 -19.17
CA GLU A 251 -8.07 3.64 -18.58
C GLU A 251 -9.07 3.98 -17.47
N VAL A 252 -10.27 3.42 -17.58
CA VAL A 252 -11.32 3.53 -16.55
C VAL A 252 -11.87 2.14 -16.29
N ARG A 253 -11.77 1.67 -15.04
CA ARG A 253 -12.35 0.40 -14.60
C ARG A 253 -13.54 0.64 -13.68
N LEU A 254 -14.70 0.16 -14.10
CA LEU A 254 -15.98 0.19 -13.38
C LEU A 254 -16.59 -1.22 -13.27
N ASP A 255 -15.87 -2.26 -13.64
CA ASP A 255 -16.30 -3.65 -13.49
C ASP A 255 -16.63 -4.00 -12.03
N GLY A 256 -17.54 -4.94 -11.81
CA GLY A 256 -17.98 -5.28 -10.45
C GLY A 256 -18.85 -4.23 -9.74
N ASN A 257 -19.29 -3.18 -10.43
CA ASN A 257 -20.29 -2.23 -9.93
C ASN A 257 -21.71 -2.57 -10.45
N PRO A 258 -22.78 -2.19 -9.73
CA PRO A 258 -24.16 -2.34 -10.19
C PRO A 258 -24.53 -1.54 -11.44
N VAL A 259 -23.83 -0.43 -11.73
CA VAL A 259 -24.13 0.46 -12.86
C VAL A 259 -24.09 -0.29 -14.20
N VAL A 260 -25.10 -0.02 -15.02
CA VAL A 260 -25.17 -0.48 -16.41
C VAL A 260 -24.78 0.67 -17.33
N LEU A 261 -23.57 0.62 -17.88
CA LEU A 261 -22.95 1.73 -18.61
C LEU A 261 -23.70 2.10 -19.90
N SER A 262 -24.36 1.14 -20.55
CA SER A 262 -25.16 1.40 -21.76
C SER A 262 -26.36 2.30 -21.54
N LYS A 263 -26.80 2.51 -20.29
CA LYS A 263 -27.86 3.49 -19.96
C LYS A 263 -27.37 4.94 -19.99
N TYR A 264 -26.05 5.16 -20.02
CA TYR A 264 -25.42 6.48 -19.91
C TYR A 264 -24.38 6.73 -21.02
N PRO A 265 -24.73 6.58 -22.31
CA PRO A 265 -23.75 6.70 -23.39
C PRO A 265 -23.09 8.09 -23.45
N ASP A 266 -23.86 9.15 -23.15
CA ASP A 266 -23.39 10.53 -23.24
C ASP A 266 -22.29 10.86 -22.23
N SER A 267 -22.25 10.14 -21.10
CA SER A 267 -21.23 10.27 -20.06
C SER A 267 -19.83 9.89 -20.52
N PHE A 268 -19.68 9.27 -21.70
CA PHE A 268 -18.43 8.70 -22.17
C PHE A 268 -17.94 9.29 -23.50
N THR A 269 -18.71 10.21 -24.09
CA THR A 269 -18.46 10.76 -25.44
C THR A 269 -17.16 11.56 -25.56
N CYS A 270 -16.71 12.17 -24.47
CA CYS A 270 -15.47 12.93 -24.41
C CYS A 270 -14.20 12.05 -24.31
N MET A 271 -14.34 10.75 -24.09
CA MET A 271 -13.23 9.84 -23.80
C MET A 271 -12.76 9.12 -25.07
N LYS A 272 -11.45 8.82 -25.15
CA LYS A 272 -10.89 8.03 -26.25
C LYS A 272 -11.09 6.53 -26.09
N VAL A 273 -11.30 6.08 -24.87
CA VAL A 273 -11.52 4.68 -24.51
C VAL A 273 -12.80 4.57 -23.71
N LEU A 274 -13.55 3.48 -23.93
CA LEU A 274 -14.71 3.18 -23.12
C LEU A 274 -14.29 2.53 -21.79
N PRO A 275 -15.01 2.77 -20.69
CA PRO A 275 -14.72 2.11 -19.42
C PRO A 275 -14.89 0.59 -19.52
N VAL A 276 -14.04 -0.14 -18.82
CA VAL A 276 -14.24 -1.58 -18.59
C VAL A 276 -15.37 -1.73 -17.58
N GLY A 277 -16.44 -2.42 -17.93
CA GLY A 277 -17.58 -2.60 -17.05
C GLY A 277 -18.77 -3.29 -17.70
N ARG A 278 -19.92 -3.23 -17.02
CA ARG A 278 -21.14 -3.92 -17.46
C ARG A 278 -21.94 -3.06 -18.43
N TYR A 279 -22.19 -3.57 -19.63
CA TYR A 279 -23.03 -2.93 -20.66
C TYR A 279 -24.40 -3.58 -20.87
N ARG A 280 -24.65 -4.75 -20.27
CA ARG A 280 -25.91 -5.51 -20.33
C ARG A 280 -26.13 -6.21 -18.99
#